data_AF-A0A8B7DHD7-F1
#
_entry.id   AF-A0A8B7DHD7-F1
#
_cell.length_a   1.000
_cell.length_b   1.000
_cell.length_c   1.000
_cell.angle_alpha   90.00
_cell.angle_beta   90.00
_cell.angle_gamma   90.00
#
_symmetry.space_group_name_H-M   'P 1'
#
loop_
_entity.id
_entity.type
_entity.pdbx_description
1 polymer ?
#
loop_
_entity_poly.entity_id
_entity_poly.type
_entity_poly.pdbx_seq_one_letter_code
_entity_poly.pdbx_strand_id
1 'polypeptide(L)'
;MLLKILMLVLCNLVKSDVYLHNPRGSNNRLDESDRERDNNDRLFDSQNNARGGYNDGKMYYLAGSQLSIEWTNQHSCGGPNANCDIIVQYMCSNDLRDGTSTSTIPDNNKCREKDCDTDTRFGMHEDSDYYMRCKYTSRNQGLFTADQNLDGQTSQYTRQNPDGTRRGYECPEERDYYPYWRPTPWKDIVVMTNDISRCSWYKQESENVKPRFICVPPVGYMDALIRNKVKDPLGITKESCEKIEFPKNSGNKAVWQQISKETINPPDCILSPKSRDNHLGNGIGGFANTYNWTIPNDINENCALRLRYNISTGDFPTTVDSSNNTANKINIGSLVGLSNDEASKRGYVFNNKGVVVQPLKTANPKIGEKLQLKLAINTAQYGRTFQDRSHQFSIRSAPAQLSGAQIYNLNVRGKRGNIVQVYPAVEYDYVPSRLTLKASDGIHIQWTGSDTNPDNNAGQGTAGTDRSNIVLLKNQNFPEGTPGRAVPLAYAYGDYGTNYPMNLTSKSFLGFSMDDMVKLAILRSNKAGSINSELNNAGNYFDLGPRRVADSALGTYYYMCTRNNNFSNRSQKGKLIVLPKNNSAQPRVGQPNPNTKRSYTKNAQRLKHNKPFFT
;
A
#
# COMPACT_ATOMS: atom_id res chain seq x y z
N MET A 1 -37.56 10.05 -32.88
CA MET A 1 -37.60 9.32 -31.60
C MET A 1 -36.41 8.35 -31.43
N LEU A 2 -35.24 8.67 -31.99
CA LEU A 2 -34.06 7.78 -32.02
C LEU A 2 -32.75 8.43 -31.51
N LEU A 3 -32.84 9.64 -30.94
CA LEU A 3 -31.68 10.41 -30.47
C LEU A 3 -31.56 10.49 -28.93
N LYS A 4 -32.36 9.72 -28.19
CA LYS A 4 -32.40 9.74 -26.71
C LYS A 4 -31.81 8.49 -26.03
N ILE A 5 -31.32 7.51 -26.78
CA ILE A 5 -30.85 6.23 -26.21
C ILE A 5 -29.31 6.15 -26.14
N LEU A 6 -28.55 7.06 -26.76
CA LEU A 6 -27.08 6.96 -26.82
C LEU A 6 -26.36 7.91 -25.84
N MET A 7 -26.83 8.04 -24.60
CA MET A 7 -26.15 8.86 -23.58
C MET A 7 -26.26 8.30 -22.16
N LEU A 8 -26.18 6.97 -22.00
CA LEU A 8 -26.33 6.32 -20.68
C LEU A 8 -25.36 5.17 -20.40
N VAL A 9 -24.23 5.07 -21.13
CA VAL A 9 -23.19 4.05 -20.85
C VAL A 9 -21.78 4.64 -20.99
N LEU A 10 -21.48 5.67 -20.20
CA LEU A 10 -20.10 6.07 -19.91
C LEU A 10 -19.96 6.37 -18.42
N CYS A 11 -20.33 5.41 -17.57
CA CYS A 11 -19.79 5.34 -16.22
C CYS A 11 -18.32 4.90 -16.33
N ASN A 12 -17.45 5.81 -16.76
CA ASN A 12 -16.02 5.63 -16.59
C ASN A 12 -15.75 5.63 -15.07
N LEU A 13 -15.70 4.45 -14.48
CA LEU A 13 -15.17 4.28 -13.13
C LEU A 13 -13.71 4.73 -13.16
N VAL A 14 -13.40 5.81 -12.45
CA VAL A 14 -12.03 6.27 -12.23
C VAL A 14 -11.36 5.24 -11.34
N LYS A 15 -10.53 4.38 -11.92
CA LYS A 15 -9.60 3.54 -11.17
C LYS A 15 -8.37 4.41 -10.88
N SER A 16 -8.24 4.88 -9.64
CA SER A 16 -6.91 5.21 -9.13
C SER A 16 -6.29 3.93 -8.65
N ASP A 17 -4.98 3.85 -8.72
CA ASP A 17 -4.31 2.67 -8.23
C ASP A 17 -3.42 2.95 -7.02
N VAL A 18 -3.45 2.04 -6.04
CA VAL A 18 -2.44 1.94 -4.98
C VAL A 18 -1.83 0.55 -4.97
N TYR A 19 -0.50 0.46 -4.92
CA TYR A 19 0.22 -0.80 -4.99
C TYR A 19 1.22 -0.91 -3.84
N LEU A 20 1.05 -1.94 -3.03
CA LEU A 20 1.99 -2.26 -1.96
C LEU A 20 3.19 -3.00 -2.56
N HIS A 21 4.40 -2.59 -2.20
CA HIS A 21 5.66 -3.11 -2.75
C HIS A 21 6.50 -3.87 -1.73
N ASN A 22 6.49 -3.42 -0.48
CA ASN A 22 7.08 -4.15 0.64
C ASN A 22 6.23 -3.98 1.90
N PRO A 23 5.87 -5.05 2.64
CA PRO A 23 5.90 -6.45 2.18
C PRO A 23 5.16 -6.61 0.83
N ARG A 24 5.46 -7.66 0.06
CA ARG A 24 4.92 -7.80 -1.32
C ARG A 24 3.39 -7.77 -1.32
N GLY A 25 2.80 -6.79 -2.02
CA GLY A 25 1.36 -6.70 -2.26
C GLY A 25 0.86 -7.80 -3.18
N SER A 26 -0.20 -8.50 -2.79
CA SER A 26 -0.84 -9.53 -3.61
C SER A 26 -1.79 -8.91 -4.63
N ASN A 27 -2.52 -7.85 -4.28
CA ASN A 27 -3.55 -7.26 -5.15
C ASN A 27 -4.52 -8.33 -5.72
N ASN A 28 -4.93 -9.30 -4.88
CA ASN A 28 -5.69 -10.53 -5.18
C ASN A 28 -4.96 -11.63 -5.97
N ARG A 29 -3.69 -11.44 -6.32
CA ARG A 29 -2.87 -12.40 -7.03
C ARG A 29 -2.44 -13.57 -6.12
N LEU A 30 -2.18 -14.73 -6.71
CA LEU A 30 -1.59 -15.93 -6.13
C LEU A 30 -0.36 -16.36 -6.95
N ASP A 31 -0.48 -17.33 -7.86
CA ASP A 31 0.64 -17.87 -8.65
C ASP A 31 0.34 -17.85 -10.16
N GLU A 32 -0.40 -16.85 -10.61
CA GLU A 32 -0.85 -16.73 -12.00
C GLU A 32 0.31 -16.46 -12.96
N SER A 33 0.26 -17.09 -14.14
CA SER A 33 1.21 -16.89 -15.26
C SER A 33 0.92 -15.65 -16.11
N ASP A 34 -0.30 -15.13 -16.06
CA ASP A 34 -0.71 -14.01 -16.89
C ASP A 34 -0.40 -12.66 -16.26
N ARG A 35 -0.39 -11.59 -17.06
CA ARG A 35 -0.06 -10.23 -16.57
C ARG A 35 -1.09 -9.70 -15.58
N GLU A 36 -2.36 -9.97 -15.84
CA GLU A 36 -3.48 -9.61 -14.97
C GLU A 36 -3.66 -10.68 -13.89
N ARG A 37 -4.24 -10.32 -12.74
CA ARG A 37 -4.76 -11.33 -11.79
C ARG A 37 -5.91 -12.10 -12.44
N ASP A 38 -6.08 -13.37 -12.10
CA ASP A 38 -7.16 -14.20 -12.67
C ASP A 38 -8.53 -13.82 -12.12
N ASN A 39 -8.57 -13.39 -10.85
CA ASN A 39 -9.82 -13.12 -10.15
C ASN A 39 -9.72 -11.86 -9.28
N ASN A 40 -10.48 -10.83 -9.66
CA ASN A 40 -10.59 -9.59 -8.90
C ASN A 40 -11.37 -9.73 -7.59
N ASP A 41 -12.06 -10.85 -7.42
CA ASP A 41 -13.01 -11.08 -6.34
C ASP A 41 -12.49 -12.08 -5.30
N ARG A 42 -11.20 -12.43 -5.38
CA ARG A 42 -10.58 -13.50 -4.58
C ARG A 42 -10.61 -13.22 -3.08
N LEU A 43 -9.95 -12.15 -2.64
CA LEU A 43 -9.74 -11.82 -1.22
C LEU A 43 -10.40 -10.51 -0.82
N PHE A 44 -10.27 -9.45 -1.64
CA PHE A 44 -10.71 -8.10 -1.29
C PHE A 44 -10.99 -7.23 -2.52
N ASP A 45 -11.65 -6.09 -2.34
CA ASP A 45 -11.87 -5.13 -3.41
C ASP A 45 -10.74 -4.09 -3.48
N SER A 46 -9.76 -4.32 -4.36
CA SER A 46 -8.63 -3.40 -4.49
C SER A 46 -8.98 -2.08 -5.18
N GLN A 47 -10.05 -2.07 -5.98
CA GLN A 47 -10.44 -0.95 -6.86
C GLN A 47 -9.39 -0.55 -7.94
N ASN A 48 -8.30 -1.32 -8.05
CA ASN A 48 -7.20 -1.08 -8.98
C ASN A 48 -7.45 -1.72 -10.37
N ASN A 49 -6.58 -1.44 -11.33
CA ASN A 49 -6.66 -1.86 -12.73
C ASN A 49 -6.33 -3.35 -13.06
N ALA A 50 -6.37 -4.26 -12.08
CA ALA A 50 -6.08 -5.70 -12.22
C ALA A 50 -4.65 -6.12 -12.61
N ARG A 51 -3.73 -5.19 -12.90
CA ARG A 51 -2.35 -5.52 -13.36
C ARG A 51 -1.26 -5.38 -12.29
N GLY A 52 -1.58 -4.85 -11.11
CA GLY A 52 -0.66 -4.81 -9.97
C GLY A 52 -0.52 -6.16 -9.26
N GLY A 53 0.28 -6.18 -8.21
CA GLY A 53 0.49 -7.39 -7.39
C GLY A 53 1.66 -8.26 -7.84
N TYR A 54 2.12 -9.07 -6.90
CA TYR A 54 3.19 -10.05 -7.05
C TYR A 54 2.64 -11.47 -6.86
N ASN A 55 3.39 -12.46 -7.32
CA ASN A 55 3.03 -13.86 -7.04
C ASN A 55 3.41 -14.23 -5.60
N ASP A 56 2.77 -15.29 -5.12
CA ASP A 56 2.73 -15.71 -3.73
C ASP A 56 4.11 -16.07 -3.17
N GLY A 57 4.23 -15.87 -1.87
CA GLY A 57 5.39 -16.26 -1.11
C GLY A 57 5.27 -15.78 0.33
N LYS A 58 5.20 -16.74 1.25
CA LYS A 58 5.14 -16.50 2.68
C LYS A 58 6.53 -16.14 3.23
N MET A 59 6.65 -14.93 3.79
CA MET A 59 7.83 -14.48 4.55
C MET A 59 7.52 -14.46 6.05
N TYR A 60 8.54 -14.24 6.89
CA TYR A 60 8.33 -14.02 8.32
C TYR A 60 9.12 -12.81 8.81
N TYR A 61 8.58 -12.05 9.76
CA TYR A 61 9.23 -10.91 10.37
C TYR A 61 9.44 -11.14 11.86
N LEU A 62 10.48 -10.55 12.41
CA LEU A 62 10.83 -10.70 13.81
C LEU A 62 10.19 -9.56 14.62
N ALA A 63 9.53 -9.88 15.73
CA ALA A 63 9.03 -8.88 16.67
C ALA A 63 10.15 -7.90 17.07
N GLY A 64 9.87 -6.60 17.02
CA GLY A 64 10.83 -5.52 17.28
C GLY A 64 11.74 -5.15 16.10
N SER A 65 11.76 -5.92 15.01
CA SER A 65 12.49 -5.54 13.80
C SER A 65 11.82 -4.37 13.07
N GLN A 66 12.59 -3.59 12.32
CA GLN A 66 12.09 -2.53 11.45
C GLN A 66 11.88 -3.04 10.02
N LEU A 67 10.66 -2.94 9.53
CA LEU A 67 10.27 -3.22 8.15
C LEU A 67 9.99 -1.92 7.42
N SER A 68 10.69 -1.67 6.31
CA SER A 68 10.42 -0.52 5.46
C SER A 68 9.22 -0.84 4.57
N ILE A 69 8.05 -0.37 4.96
CA ILE A 69 6.84 -0.47 4.14
C ILE A 69 7.01 0.47 2.96
N GLU A 70 6.77 -0.02 1.75
CA GLU A 70 6.91 0.77 0.53
C GLU A 70 5.69 0.59 -0.37
N TRP A 71 5.23 1.66 -0.98
CA TRP A 71 4.11 1.65 -1.91
C TRP A 71 4.23 2.71 -2.99
N THR A 72 3.36 2.57 -3.99
CA THR A 72 3.08 3.60 -4.98
C THR A 72 1.59 3.90 -5.01
N ASN A 73 1.24 5.16 -5.25
CA ASN A 73 -0.14 5.61 -5.41
C ASN A 73 -0.23 6.53 -6.63
N GLN A 74 -1.13 6.23 -7.56
CA GLN A 74 -1.17 6.90 -8.86
C GLN A 74 -1.50 8.39 -8.74
N HIS A 75 -2.40 8.77 -7.84
CA HIS A 75 -2.75 10.18 -7.61
C HIS A 75 -1.90 10.80 -6.49
N SER A 76 -1.88 12.14 -6.42
CA SER A 76 -1.07 12.87 -5.44
C SER A 76 -1.56 12.68 -4.01
N CYS A 77 -0.63 12.92 -3.10
CA CYS A 77 -0.83 13.04 -1.68
C CYS A 77 0.20 14.05 -1.14
N GLY A 78 -0.01 14.60 0.06
CA GLY A 78 0.90 15.59 0.66
C GLY A 78 0.99 16.91 -0.11
N GLY A 79 -0.10 17.34 -0.75
CA GLY A 79 -0.17 18.59 -1.53
C GLY A 79 -1.60 19.08 -1.75
N PRO A 80 -1.80 20.30 -2.27
CA PRO A 80 -3.12 20.93 -2.38
C PRO A 80 -4.02 20.33 -3.47
N ASN A 81 -3.47 19.52 -4.38
CA ASN A 81 -4.21 18.93 -5.49
C ASN A 81 -5.26 17.90 -5.05
N ALA A 82 -5.02 17.24 -3.91
CA ALA A 82 -5.85 16.15 -3.42
C ALA A 82 -5.93 16.20 -1.89
N ASN A 83 -7.09 15.89 -1.34
CA ASN A 83 -7.19 15.50 0.06
C ASN A 83 -6.92 14.01 0.14
N CYS A 84 -5.94 13.61 0.94
CA CYS A 84 -5.47 12.23 0.97
C CYS A 84 -5.16 11.77 2.39
N ASP A 85 -5.56 10.54 2.68
CA ASP A 85 -5.13 9.77 3.84
C ASP A 85 -4.59 8.41 3.36
N ILE A 86 -3.37 8.06 3.77
CA ILE A 86 -2.82 6.70 3.63
C ILE A 86 -2.89 6.04 5.00
N ILE A 87 -3.62 4.95 5.10
CA ILE A 87 -3.82 4.20 6.35
C ILE A 87 -3.15 2.84 6.20
N VAL A 88 -2.26 2.50 7.12
CA VAL A 88 -1.59 1.21 7.15
C VAL A 88 -2.04 0.43 8.37
N GLN A 89 -2.42 -0.82 8.15
CA GLN A 89 -3.00 -1.70 9.16
C GLN A 89 -2.43 -3.11 9.00
N TYR A 90 -2.50 -3.91 10.04
CA TYR A 90 -2.23 -5.35 9.95
C TYR A 90 -3.30 -6.14 10.69
N MET A 91 -3.44 -7.41 10.36
CA MET A 91 -4.25 -8.35 11.13
C MET A 91 -3.49 -9.65 11.26
N CYS A 92 -3.79 -10.40 12.32
CA CYS A 92 -3.32 -11.76 12.50
C CYS A 92 -4.50 -12.61 12.97
N SER A 93 -4.67 -13.80 12.40
CA SER A 93 -5.72 -14.75 12.76
C SER A 93 -5.28 -16.17 12.44
N ASN A 94 -5.75 -17.16 13.21
CA ASN A 94 -5.36 -18.56 13.03
C ASN A 94 -5.68 -19.09 11.63
N ASP A 95 -6.75 -18.61 11.00
CA ASP A 95 -7.21 -19.13 9.71
C ASP A 95 -6.85 -18.24 8.52
N LEU A 96 -6.15 -17.12 8.76
CA LEU A 96 -5.71 -16.20 7.71
C LEU A 96 -4.74 -16.88 6.74
N ARG A 97 -5.04 -16.81 5.44
CA ARG A 97 -4.29 -17.50 4.40
C ARG A 97 -4.51 -16.93 3.00
N ASP A 98 -3.53 -17.14 2.13
CA ASP A 98 -3.65 -16.87 0.69
C ASP A 98 -4.36 -18.00 -0.08
N GLY A 99 -4.39 -19.21 0.49
CA GLY A 99 -4.95 -20.41 -0.14
C GLY A 99 -4.17 -20.87 -1.38
N THR A 100 -4.69 -21.88 -2.07
CA THR A 100 -4.04 -22.50 -3.24
C THR A 100 -4.85 -22.33 -4.54
N SER A 101 -5.92 -21.55 -4.50
CA SER A 101 -6.84 -21.33 -5.61
C SER A 101 -7.05 -19.85 -5.87
N THR A 102 -7.15 -19.49 -7.15
CA THR A 102 -7.56 -18.15 -7.59
C THR A 102 -9.07 -17.92 -7.43
N SER A 103 -9.86 -18.96 -7.14
CA SER A 103 -11.31 -18.84 -6.93
C SER A 103 -11.65 -18.09 -5.64
N THR A 104 -12.75 -17.34 -5.67
CA THR A 104 -13.32 -16.71 -4.48
C THR A 104 -13.87 -17.78 -3.55
N ILE A 105 -13.54 -17.69 -2.24
CA ILE A 105 -14.10 -18.55 -1.21
C ILE A 105 -15.65 -18.57 -1.29
N PRO A 106 -16.34 -19.71 -1.27
CA PRO A 106 -17.80 -19.74 -1.29
C PRO A 106 -18.44 -19.07 -0.07
N ASP A 107 -19.64 -18.51 -0.20
CA ASP A 107 -20.48 -18.05 0.92
C ASP A 107 -21.65 -19.03 1.21
N ASN A 108 -21.47 -20.29 0.81
CA ASN A 108 -22.46 -21.36 0.88
C ASN A 108 -21.79 -22.71 1.20
N ASN A 109 -22.58 -23.77 1.29
CA ASN A 109 -22.12 -25.12 1.65
C ASN A 109 -21.26 -25.84 0.57
N LYS A 110 -20.64 -25.12 -0.38
CA LYS A 110 -19.78 -25.69 -1.44
C LYS A 110 -18.30 -25.83 -1.03
N CYS A 111 -17.98 -25.52 0.22
CA CYS A 111 -16.67 -25.82 0.80
C CYS A 111 -16.57 -27.28 1.24
N ARG A 112 -15.34 -27.79 1.42
CA ARG A 112 -15.10 -29.12 1.99
C ARG A 112 -15.80 -29.22 3.34
N GLU A 113 -16.46 -30.35 3.57
CA GLU A 113 -17.23 -30.61 4.81
C GLU A 113 -18.30 -29.56 5.13
N LYS A 114 -18.65 -28.70 4.15
CA LYS A 114 -19.54 -27.53 4.31
C LYS A 114 -19.00 -26.46 5.27
N ASP A 115 -17.70 -26.44 5.49
CA ASP A 115 -17.01 -25.46 6.30
C ASP A 115 -15.96 -24.73 5.45
N CYS A 116 -16.19 -23.44 5.23
CA CYS A 116 -15.30 -22.61 4.43
C CYS A 116 -14.12 -22.07 5.23
N ASP A 117 -14.25 -21.96 6.56
CA ASP A 117 -13.19 -21.42 7.39
C ASP A 117 -12.02 -22.40 7.47
N THR A 118 -12.28 -23.71 7.35
CA THR A 118 -11.26 -24.77 7.35
C THR A 118 -10.82 -25.23 5.94
N ASP A 119 -11.51 -24.82 4.87
CA ASP A 119 -11.12 -25.17 3.50
C ASP A 119 -9.95 -24.31 3.01
N THR A 120 -8.73 -24.81 3.24
CA THR A 120 -7.47 -24.13 2.95
C THR A 120 -7.18 -23.90 1.46
N ARG A 121 -8.01 -24.45 0.56
CA ARG A 121 -7.88 -24.20 -0.88
C ARG A 121 -8.14 -22.74 -1.23
N PHE A 122 -9.05 -22.08 -0.50
CA PHE A 122 -9.41 -20.71 -0.76
C PHE A 122 -8.62 -19.76 0.13
N GLY A 123 -8.25 -18.62 -0.43
CA GLY A 123 -7.73 -17.51 0.35
C GLY A 123 -8.81 -16.95 1.27
N MET A 124 -8.41 -16.60 2.49
CA MET A 124 -9.30 -16.06 3.51
C MET A 124 -8.50 -15.13 4.40
N HIS A 125 -8.83 -13.85 4.35
CA HIS A 125 -8.19 -12.81 5.16
C HIS A 125 -9.03 -12.54 6.40
N GLU A 126 -10.30 -12.19 6.18
CA GLU A 126 -11.35 -12.15 7.19
C GLU A 126 -12.17 -13.45 7.17
N ASP A 127 -12.66 -13.90 8.34
CA ASP A 127 -13.43 -15.13 8.49
C ASP A 127 -14.92 -14.99 8.12
N SER A 128 -15.63 -16.12 8.08
CA SER A 128 -17.05 -16.16 7.73
C SER A 128 -17.93 -15.42 8.75
N ASP A 129 -17.67 -15.49 10.06
CA ASP A 129 -18.48 -14.81 11.08
C ASP A 129 -18.42 -13.28 10.90
N TYR A 130 -17.22 -12.75 10.69
CA TYR A 130 -17.01 -11.33 10.38
C TYR A 130 -17.81 -10.91 9.13
N TYR A 131 -17.72 -11.69 8.05
CA TYR A 131 -18.46 -11.38 6.83
C TYR A 131 -19.97 -11.51 6.99
N MET A 132 -20.46 -12.53 7.70
CA MET A 132 -21.89 -12.71 7.96
C MET A 132 -22.45 -11.55 8.78
N ARG A 133 -21.69 -11.03 9.75
CA ARG A 133 -22.05 -9.82 10.49
C ARG A 133 -22.04 -8.57 9.60
N CYS A 134 -21.21 -8.50 8.58
CA CYS A 134 -21.31 -7.44 7.58
C CYS A 134 -22.58 -7.59 6.71
N LYS A 135 -22.81 -8.80 6.19
CA LYS A 135 -23.91 -9.16 5.31
C LYS A 135 -25.28 -8.93 5.92
N TYR A 136 -25.44 -9.20 7.20
CA TYR A 136 -26.72 -9.18 7.89
C TYR A 136 -26.91 -8.02 8.89
N THR A 137 -25.97 -7.07 8.97
CA THR A 137 -26.17 -5.86 9.79
C THR A 137 -26.56 -4.69 8.91
N SER A 138 -27.47 -3.84 9.39
CA SER A 138 -27.84 -2.61 8.69
C SER A 138 -26.61 -1.73 8.45
N ARG A 139 -26.55 -1.08 7.29
CA ARG A 139 -25.51 -0.06 7.02
C ARG A 139 -25.71 1.17 7.88
N ASN A 140 -24.64 1.94 8.08
CA ASN A 140 -24.73 3.26 8.69
C ASN A 140 -25.34 4.26 7.70
N GLN A 141 -26.58 4.66 7.95
CA GLN A 141 -27.30 5.62 7.12
C GLN A 141 -26.77 7.06 7.24
N GLY A 142 -25.86 7.32 8.19
CA GLY A 142 -25.14 8.59 8.33
C GLY A 142 -24.05 8.82 7.27
N LEU A 143 -23.72 7.79 6.48
CA LEU A 143 -22.64 7.83 5.49
C LEU A 143 -23.07 8.48 4.16
N PHE A 144 -22.15 9.21 3.55
CA PHE A 144 -22.33 9.81 2.23
C PHE A 144 -22.40 8.74 1.13
N THR A 145 -23.48 8.73 0.37
CA THR A 145 -23.74 7.86 -0.79
C THR A 145 -23.80 8.62 -2.11
N ALA A 146 -23.65 9.96 -2.08
CA ALA A 146 -23.88 10.81 -3.22
C ALA A 146 -25.28 10.58 -3.82
N ASP A 147 -25.36 10.19 -5.08
CA ASP A 147 -26.57 9.83 -5.82
C ASP A 147 -26.68 8.34 -6.15
N GLN A 148 -25.82 7.51 -5.55
CA GLN A 148 -25.86 6.07 -5.80
C GLN A 148 -27.15 5.48 -5.25
N ASN A 149 -27.89 4.79 -6.12
CA ASN A 149 -29.00 3.93 -5.73
C ASN A 149 -28.41 2.62 -5.26
N LEU A 150 -28.54 2.33 -3.97
CA LEU A 150 -28.02 1.10 -3.39
C LEU A 150 -29.07 -0.01 -3.45
N ASP A 151 -28.65 -1.21 -3.82
CA ASP A 151 -29.53 -2.38 -3.97
C ASP A 151 -29.99 -2.98 -2.64
N GLY A 152 -29.43 -2.52 -1.52
CA GLY A 152 -29.78 -3.00 -0.19
C GLY A 152 -29.41 -2.05 0.94
N GLN A 153 -29.72 -2.50 2.16
CA GLN A 153 -29.64 -1.69 3.39
C GLN A 153 -28.66 -2.25 4.42
N THR A 154 -27.83 -3.23 4.05
CA THR A 154 -26.80 -3.82 4.93
C THR A 154 -25.42 -3.24 4.65
N SER A 155 -24.44 -3.49 5.54
CA SER A 155 -23.06 -2.97 5.41
C SER A 155 -22.30 -3.46 4.15
N GLN A 156 -22.90 -4.32 3.33
CA GLN A 156 -22.38 -4.68 2.00
C GLN A 156 -22.55 -3.55 0.98
N TYR A 157 -23.56 -2.70 1.18
CA TYR A 157 -23.99 -1.72 0.20
C TYR A 157 -23.42 -0.34 0.56
N THR A 158 -22.49 0.14 -0.25
CA THR A 158 -21.81 1.42 -0.06
C THR A 158 -21.84 2.24 -1.35
N ARG A 159 -21.39 3.50 -1.29
CA ARG A 159 -21.20 4.32 -2.50
C ARG A 159 -20.29 3.66 -3.55
N GLN A 160 -19.27 2.91 -3.11
CA GLN A 160 -18.31 2.26 -4.01
C GLN A 160 -18.64 0.78 -4.28
N ASN A 161 -19.69 0.24 -3.64
CA ASN A 161 -20.21 -1.10 -3.88
C ASN A 161 -21.75 -1.09 -3.84
N PRO A 162 -22.40 -0.37 -4.77
CA PRO A 162 -23.85 -0.15 -4.72
C PRO A 162 -24.67 -1.43 -4.92
N ASP A 163 -24.11 -2.40 -5.65
CA ASP A 163 -24.75 -3.68 -5.97
C ASP A 163 -24.48 -4.76 -4.89
N GLY A 164 -23.66 -4.45 -3.87
CA GLY A 164 -23.30 -5.41 -2.82
C GLY A 164 -22.42 -6.57 -3.31
N THR A 165 -21.59 -6.34 -4.34
CA THR A 165 -20.68 -7.36 -4.89
C THR A 165 -19.77 -7.91 -3.80
N ARG A 166 -19.64 -9.24 -3.75
CA ARG A 166 -18.81 -9.93 -2.75
C ARG A 166 -17.38 -10.10 -3.25
N ARG A 167 -16.42 -9.83 -2.36
CA ARG A 167 -14.98 -9.95 -2.60
C ARG A 167 -14.36 -10.67 -1.41
N GLY A 168 -14.09 -11.96 -1.57
CA GLY A 168 -13.78 -12.83 -0.44
C GLY A 168 -14.84 -12.69 0.67
N TYR A 169 -14.35 -12.44 1.88
CA TYR A 169 -15.11 -12.16 3.10
C TYR A 169 -14.87 -10.73 3.63
N GLU A 170 -14.43 -9.82 2.75
CA GLU A 170 -14.30 -8.40 3.09
C GLU A 170 -15.66 -7.73 3.38
N CYS A 171 -15.69 -6.82 4.35
CA CYS A 171 -16.83 -5.93 4.58
C CYS A 171 -16.66 -4.59 3.84
N PRO A 172 -17.50 -4.29 2.82
CA PRO A 172 -17.37 -3.06 2.01
C PRO A 172 -17.45 -1.76 2.81
N GLU A 173 -18.36 -1.67 3.79
CA GLU A 173 -18.46 -0.47 4.64
C GLU A 173 -17.20 -0.27 5.50
N GLU A 174 -16.60 -1.35 6.01
CA GLU A 174 -15.34 -1.28 6.75
C GLU A 174 -14.20 -0.81 5.86
N ARG A 175 -14.12 -1.32 4.62
CA ARG A 175 -13.15 -0.91 3.63
C ARG A 175 -13.28 0.59 3.31
N ASP A 176 -14.48 1.04 2.99
CA ASP A 176 -14.74 2.37 2.43
C ASP A 176 -14.66 3.52 3.43
N TYR A 177 -14.96 3.25 4.70
CA TYR A 177 -15.12 4.31 5.69
C TYR A 177 -14.19 4.06 6.89
N TYR A 178 -13.24 4.97 7.07
CA TYR A 178 -12.24 4.91 8.13
C TYR A 178 -12.25 6.21 8.98
N PRO A 179 -12.11 6.11 10.32
CA PRO A 179 -12.12 4.90 11.14
C PRO A 179 -13.45 4.15 11.07
N TYR A 180 -13.41 2.82 11.13
CA TYR A 180 -14.63 2.02 11.11
C TYR A 180 -15.33 2.09 12.46
N TRP A 181 -16.65 2.22 12.44
CA TRP A 181 -17.46 2.49 13.63
C TRP A 181 -17.92 1.22 14.37
N ARG A 182 -17.75 0.05 13.74
CA ARG A 182 -17.96 -1.30 14.31
C ARG A 182 -16.60 -2.00 14.50
N PRO A 183 -16.56 -3.14 15.21
CA PRO A 183 -15.30 -3.88 15.32
C PRO A 183 -14.74 -4.28 13.97
N THR A 184 -13.41 -4.25 13.86
CA THR A 184 -12.65 -4.73 12.70
C THR A 184 -11.48 -5.59 13.16
N PRO A 185 -11.11 -6.66 12.44
CA PRO A 185 -9.93 -7.47 12.78
C PRO A 185 -8.61 -6.73 12.52
N TRP A 186 -8.67 -5.56 11.89
CA TRP A 186 -7.50 -4.78 11.48
C TRP A 186 -7.03 -3.83 12.58
N LYS A 187 -5.75 -3.94 12.91
CA LYS A 187 -5.03 -3.12 13.89
C LYS A 187 -4.30 -1.99 13.17
N ASP A 188 -4.49 -0.76 13.65
CA ASP A 188 -3.96 0.44 13.01
C ASP A 188 -2.47 0.63 13.33
N ILE A 189 -1.64 0.86 12.30
CA ILE A 189 -0.21 1.14 12.44
C ILE A 189 0.03 2.64 12.35
N VAL A 190 -0.39 3.24 11.24
CA VAL A 190 -0.18 4.67 10.96
C VAL A 190 -1.28 5.25 10.08
N VAL A 191 -1.66 6.49 10.35
CA VAL A 191 -2.46 7.36 9.49
C VAL A 191 -1.59 8.50 8.99
N MET A 192 -1.27 8.48 7.70
CA MET A 192 -0.55 9.54 6.99
C MET A 192 -1.56 10.46 6.32
N THR A 193 -1.81 11.64 6.87
CA THR A 193 -2.89 12.54 6.46
C THR A 193 -2.36 13.87 5.93
N ASN A 194 -3.08 14.49 5.01
CA ASN A 194 -2.83 15.88 4.62
C ASN A 194 -3.27 16.89 5.69
N ASP A 195 -4.18 16.50 6.58
CA ASP A 195 -4.72 17.36 7.65
C ASP A 195 -4.37 16.81 9.03
N ILE A 196 -3.19 17.20 9.51
CA ILE A 196 -2.68 16.76 10.82
C ILE A 196 -3.53 17.25 12.01
N SER A 197 -4.45 18.21 11.81
CA SER A 197 -5.38 18.62 12.87
C SER A 197 -6.33 17.48 13.26
N ARG A 198 -6.58 16.53 12.33
CA ARG A 198 -7.39 15.33 12.54
C ARG A 198 -6.66 14.24 13.33
N CYS A 199 -5.37 14.38 13.61
CA CYS A 199 -4.60 13.32 14.25
C CYS A 199 -5.10 12.95 15.66
N SER A 200 -5.57 13.92 16.45
CA SER A 200 -6.16 13.64 17.76
C SER A 200 -7.40 12.76 17.62
N TRP A 201 -8.25 13.06 16.63
CA TRP A 201 -9.44 12.30 16.31
C TRP A 201 -9.09 10.89 15.81
N TYR A 202 -8.17 10.75 14.85
CA TYR A 202 -7.74 9.43 14.36
C TYR A 202 -7.22 8.51 15.47
N LYS A 203 -6.41 9.06 16.37
CA LYS A 203 -5.87 8.29 17.50
C LYS A 203 -6.94 7.87 18.49
N GLN A 204 -7.94 8.71 18.76
CA GLN A 204 -9.04 8.41 19.70
C GLN A 204 -10.09 7.48 19.09
N GLU A 205 -10.29 7.55 17.77
CA GLU A 205 -11.29 6.77 17.04
C GLU A 205 -10.76 5.45 16.48
N SER A 206 -9.47 5.16 16.65
CA SER A 206 -8.86 3.91 16.20
C SER A 206 -9.44 2.68 16.91
N GLU A 207 -9.51 1.57 16.19
CA GLU A 207 -9.88 0.25 16.76
C GLU A 207 -8.94 -0.17 17.89
N ASN A 208 -7.69 0.30 17.83
CA ASN A 208 -6.66 0.04 18.82
C ASN A 208 -7.01 0.54 20.22
N VAL A 209 -7.94 1.49 20.38
CA VAL A 209 -8.20 2.11 21.68
C VAL A 209 -9.66 2.36 21.99
N LYS A 210 -10.54 2.41 20.98
CA LYS A 210 -11.95 2.73 21.18
C LYS A 210 -12.79 1.45 21.24
N PRO A 211 -13.51 1.19 22.34
CA PRO A 211 -14.42 0.06 22.38
C PRO A 211 -15.54 0.24 21.36
N ARG A 212 -16.06 -0.88 20.86
CA ARG A 212 -17.11 -0.94 19.85
C ARG A 212 -18.31 -1.67 20.38
N PHE A 213 -19.39 -1.67 19.60
CA PHE A 213 -20.59 -2.41 19.95
C PHE A 213 -21.07 -3.25 18.78
N ILE A 214 -21.71 -4.36 19.12
CA ILE A 214 -22.36 -5.26 18.19
C ILE A 214 -23.75 -5.62 18.70
N CYS A 215 -24.63 -5.98 17.78
CA CYS A 215 -25.88 -6.64 18.13
C CYS A 215 -25.67 -8.16 18.10
N VAL A 216 -25.85 -8.82 19.24
CA VAL A 216 -25.80 -10.28 19.37
C VAL A 216 -27.23 -10.81 19.42
N PRO A 217 -27.74 -11.41 18.34
CA PRO A 217 -29.11 -11.88 18.30
C PRO A 217 -29.28 -13.20 19.07
N PRO A 218 -30.53 -13.59 19.44
CA PRO A 218 -30.79 -14.89 20.04
C PRO A 218 -30.41 -16.05 19.09
N VAL A 219 -30.13 -17.22 19.67
CA VAL A 219 -29.77 -18.43 18.94
C VAL A 219 -30.82 -18.74 17.85
N GLY A 220 -30.35 -19.05 16.65
CA GLY A 220 -31.20 -19.37 15.49
C GLY A 220 -31.70 -18.16 14.69
N TYR A 221 -31.54 -16.93 15.18
CA TYR A 221 -31.91 -15.74 14.40
C TYR A 221 -31.03 -15.57 13.15
N MET A 222 -29.72 -15.77 13.29
CA MET A 222 -28.79 -15.73 12.15
C MET A 222 -29.13 -16.82 11.12
N ASP A 223 -29.45 -18.03 11.56
CA ASP A 223 -29.92 -19.10 10.66
C ASP A 223 -31.23 -18.72 9.96
N ALA A 224 -32.15 -18.05 10.68
CA ALA A 224 -33.39 -17.57 10.13
C ALA A 224 -33.16 -16.48 9.06
N LEU A 225 -32.20 -15.59 9.26
CA LEU A 225 -31.78 -14.61 8.25
C LEU A 225 -31.16 -15.29 7.03
N ILE A 226 -30.22 -16.23 7.24
CA ILE A 226 -29.56 -16.97 6.17
C ILE A 226 -30.56 -17.75 5.32
N ARG A 227 -31.58 -18.35 5.95
CA ARG A 227 -32.65 -19.10 5.27
C ARG A 227 -33.82 -18.23 4.81
N ASN A 228 -33.70 -16.90 4.88
CA ASN A 228 -34.74 -15.93 4.52
C ASN A 228 -36.08 -16.12 5.26
N LYS A 229 -36.07 -16.70 6.47
CA LYS A 229 -37.24 -16.83 7.35
C LYS A 229 -37.54 -15.54 8.11
N VAL A 230 -36.52 -14.70 8.31
CA VAL A 230 -36.63 -13.33 8.81
C VAL A 230 -35.89 -12.43 7.82
N LYS A 231 -36.34 -11.17 7.70
CA LYS A 231 -35.76 -10.18 6.78
C LYS A 231 -35.12 -8.98 7.49
N ASP A 232 -35.36 -8.82 8.78
CA ASP A 232 -34.89 -7.66 9.53
C ASP A 232 -33.39 -7.81 9.86
N PRO A 233 -32.51 -6.98 9.27
CA PRO A 233 -31.09 -7.03 9.57
C PRO A 233 -30.81 -6.66 11.03
N LEU A 234 -29.64 -7.03 11.51
CA LEU A 234 -29.16 -6.63 12.82
C LEU A 234 -29.10 -5.10 12.93
N GLY A 235 -29.56 -4.60 14.08
CA GLY A 235 -29.57 -3.18 14.40
C GLY A 235 -28.18 -2.61 14.67
N ILE A 236 -28.01 -1.32 14.35
CA ILE A 236 -26.76 -0.56 14.58
C ILE A 236 -26.81 0.36 15.81
N THR A 237 -27.93 0.33 16.52
CA THR A 237 -28.14 1.05 17.77
C THR A 237 -28.64 0.08 18.83
N LYS A 238 -28.45 0.43 20.11
CA LYS A 238 -28.99 -0.35 21.23
C LYS A 238 -30.50 -0.61 21.05
N GLU A 239 -31.25 0.44 20.74
CA GLU A 239 -32.70 0.35 20.56
C GLU A 239 -33.10 -0.57 19.40
N SER A 240 -32.45 -0.45 18.23
CA SER A 240 -32.76 -1.32 17.08
C SER A 240 -32.34 -2.77 17.32
N CYS A 241 -31.26 -2.99 18.07
CA CYS A 241 -30.81 -4.32 18.45
C CYS A 241 -31.80 -4.99 19.42
N GLU A 242 -32.12 -4.35 20.55
CA GLU A 242 -32.94 -4.93 21.62
C GLU A 242 -34.42 -5.12 21.24
N LYS A 243 -34.84 -4.63 20.06
CA LYS A 243 -36.13 -4.95 19.43
C LYS A 243 -36.15 -6.33 18.77
N ILE A 244 -34.99 -6.90 18.44
CA ILE A 244 -34.89 -8.23 17.84
C ILE A 244 -35.20 -9.26 18.91
N GLU A 245 -36.16 -10.14 18.60
CA GLU A 245 -36.63 -11.19 19.50
C GLU A 245 -36.87 -12.47 18.70
N PHE A 246 -36.32 -13.60 19.18
CA PHE A 246 -36.38 -14.85 18.42
C PHE A 246 -36.45 -16.09 19.31
N PRO A 247 -37.46 -16.97 19.12
CA PRO A 247 -38.64 -16.78 18.26
C PRO A 247 -39.46 -15.54 18.67
N LYS A 248 -40.27 -15.00 17.76
CA LYS A 248 -41.10 -13.81 18.04
C LYS A 248 -42.03 -14.08 19.23
N ASN A 249 -42.13 -13.14 20.18
CA ASN A 249 -42.91 -13.23 21.42
C ASN A 249 -42.42 -14.28 22.43
N SER A 250 -41.16 -14.72 22.35
CA SER A 250 -40.54 -15.64 23.32
C SER A 250 -39.96 -14.94 24.57
N GLY A 251 -39.79 -13.62 24.53
CA GLY A 251 -39.02 -12.86 25.50
C GLY A 251 -37.50 -12.92 25.31
N ASN A 252 -36.99 -13.78 24.42
CA ASN A 252 -35.56 -13.91 24.14
C ASN A 252 -35.11 -12.81 23.18
N LYS A 253 -34.56 -11.73 23.74
CA LYS A 253 -34.13 -10.54 22.99
C LYS A 253 -32.65 -10.56 22.65
N ALA A 254 -32.29 -9.88 21.57
CA ALA A 254 -30.90 -9.62 21.24
C ALA A 254 -30.24 -8.70 22.27
N VAL A 255 -28.91 -8.83 22.39
CA VAL A 255 -28.10 -8.09 23.35
C VAL A 255 -27.22 -7.09 22.59
N TRP A 256 -27.28 -5.81 23.00
CA TRP A 256 -26.33 -4.80 22.56
C TRP A 256 -25.03 -4.95 23.36
N GLN A 257 -24.07 -5.66 22.78
CA GLN A 257 -22.85 -6.04 23.47
C GLN A 257 -21.71 -5.10 23.12
N GLN A 258 -21.00 -4.62 24.16
CA GLN A 258 -19.74 -3.93 24.00
C GLN A 258 -18.62 -4.94 23.71
N ILE A 259 -17.84 -4.68 22.68
CA ILE A 259 -16.58 -5.35 22.38
C ILE A 259 -15.46 -4.48 22.93
N SER A 260 -14.63 -5.08 23.79
CA SER A 260 -13.47 -4.43 24.37
C SER A 260 -12.50 -3.98 23.28
N LYS A 261 -11.84 -2.85 23.53
CA LYS A 261 -10.72 -2.40 22.69
C LYS A 261 -9.60 -3.43 22.67
N GLU A 262 -8.88 -3.52 21.55
CA GLU A 262 -7.54 -4.08 21.54
C GLU A 262 -6.70 -3.25 22.53
N THR A 263 -5.89 -3.84 23.40
CA THR A 263 -5.08 -3.04 24.35
C THR A 263 -3.70 -2.78 23.74
N ILE A 264 -3.70 -2.19 22.55
CA ILE A 264 -2.48 -1.81 21.80
C ILE A 264 -2.39 -0.28 21.67
N ASN A 265 -1.20 0.24 21.36
CA ASN A 265 -1.01 1.67 21.23
C ASN A 265 -1.89 2.26 20.11
N PRO A 266 -2.40 3.49 20.26
CA PRO A 266 -3.04 4.18 19.15
C PRO A 266 -2.06 4.31 17.96
N PRO A 267 -2.56 4.40 16.72
CA PRO A 267 -1.71 4.50 15.55
C PRO A 267 -0.86 5.76 15.59
N ASP A 268 0.28 5.72 14.90
CA ASP A 268 0.96 6.95 14.53
C ASP A 268 0.02 7.81 13.67
N CYS A 269 0.11 9.12 13.82
CA CYS A 269 -0.55 10.03 12.89
C CYS A 269 0.41 11.14 12.51
N ILE A 270 0.74 11.20 11.23
CA ILE A 270 1.80 12.04 10.68
C ILE A 270 1.34 12.71 9.39
N LEU A 271 2.07 13.75 8.97
CA LEU A 271 1.85 14.37 7.67
C LEU A 271 2.15 13.36 6.56
N SER A 272 1.27 13.27 5.58
CA SER A 272 1.46 12.35 4.47
C SER A 272 2.65 12.72 3.59
N PRO A 273 3.48 11.74 3.15
CA PRO A 273 4.57 12.03 2.23
C PRO A 273 4.03 12.53 0.90
N LYS A 274 4.71 13.54 0.35
CA LYS A 274 4.35 14.11 -0.94
C LYS A 274 4.53 13.06 -2.04
N SER A 275 3.50 12.81 -2.84
CA SER A 275 3.56 11.99 -4.05
C SER A 275 3.15 12.80 -5.27
N ARG A 276 3.79 12.56 -6.42
CA ARG A 276 3.46 13.25 -7.68
C ARG A 276 2.31 12.54 -8.41
N ASP A 277 1.34 13.33 -8.88
CA ASP A 277 0.23 12.86 -9.73
C ASP A 277 0.71 12.11 -10.96
N ASN A 278 0.12 10.94 -11.25
CA ASN A 278 0.29 10.12 -12.45
C ASN A 278 1.73 9.67 -12.76
N HIS A 279 2.57 9.52 -11.73
CA HIS A 279 3.94 9.02 -11.88
C HIS A 279 4.24 7.91 -10.87
N LEU A 280 3.28 6.98 -10.71
CA LEU A 280 3.31 5.92 -9.68
C LEU A 280 3.68 6.47 -8.29
N GLY A 281 3.20 7.67 -7.97
CA GLY A 281 3.39 8.26 -6.65
C GLY A 281 4.84 8.50 -6.25
N ASN A 282 5.78 8.67 -7.21
CA ASN A 282 7.16 9.03 -6.90
C ASN A 282 7.22 10.17 -5.87
N GLY A 283 7.86 9.87 -4.76
CA GLY A 283 8.11 10.80 -3.66
C GLY A 283 9.27 11.73 -3.95
N ILE A 284 9.71 12.42 -2.91
CA ILE A 284 10.83 13.36 -2.98
C ILE A 284 12.10 12.64 -3.44
N GLY A 285 12.79 13.21 -4.43
CA GLY A 285 14.02 12.63 -4.98
C GLY A 285 13.83 11.47 -5.95
N GLY A 286 12.58 11.15 -6.33
CA GLY A 286 12.27 10.10 -7.31
C GLY A 286 12.23 8.69 -6.72
N PHE A 287 12.23 8.56 -5.39
CA PHE A 287 12.05 7.30 -4.69
C PHE A 287 10.57 7.01 -4.47
N ALA A 288 10.21 5.74 -4.26
CA ALA A 288 8.87 5.40 -3.76
C ALA A 288 8.70 5.91 -2.32
N ASN A 289 7.46 6.11 -1.91
CA ASN A 289 7.16 6.50 -0.53
C ASN A 289 7.34 5.30 0.39
N THR A 290 7.86 5.57 1.59
CA THR A 290 8.12 4.55 2.60
C THR A 290 7.66 4.98 3.99
N TYR A 291 7.38 3.99 4.83
CA TYR A 291 7.16 4.15 6.27
C TYR A 291 7.86 2.99 6.99
N ASN A 292 8.68 3.30 8.00
CA ASN A 292 9.37 2.27 8.76
C ASN A 292 8.49 1.78 9.91
N TRP A 293 7.96 0.58 9.78
CA TRP A 293 7.13 -0.06 10.79
C TRP A 293 7.98 -0.92 11.71
N THR A 294 7.83 -0.74 13.03
CA THR A 294 8.38 -1.68 14.01
C THR A 294 7.39 -2.82 14.20
N ILE A 295 7.81 -4.03 13.85
CA ILE A 295 6.96 -5.23 13.92
C ILE A 295 6.52 -5.45 15.38
N PRO A 296 5.21 -5.56 15.65
CA PRO A 296 4.70 -5.71 17.00
C PRO A 296 5.06 -7.08 17.58
N ASN A 297 5.00 -7.21 18.91
CA ASN A 297 5.11 -8.50 19.59
C ASN A 297 3.78 -9.27 19.56
N ASP A 298 3.19 -9.41 18.36
CA ASP A 298 1.96 -10.14 18.10
C ASP A 298 2.32 -11.46 17.39
N ILE A 299 2.91 -12.39 18.15
CA ILE A 299 3.49 -13.62 17.59
C ILE A 299 2.39 -14.49 17.01
N ASN A 300 2.41 -14.64 15.68
CA ASN A 300 1.39 -15.40 14.94
C ASN A 300 1.96 -15.82 13.58
N GLU A 301 1.64 -17.03 13.13
CA GLU A 301 2.14 -17.54 11.86
C GLU A 301 1.37 -16.97 10.64
N ASN A 302 0.24 -16.32 10.87
CA ASN A 302 -0.78 -16.01 9.88
C ASN A 302 -1.25 -14.55 10.03
N CYS A 303 -0.50 -13.64 9.42
CA CYS A 303 -0.76 -12.21 9.40
C CYS A 303 -0.80 -11.66 7.97
N ALA A 304 -1.48 -10.53 7.76
CA ALA A 304 -1.37 -9.75 6.54
C ALA A 304 -1.36 -8.25 6.84
N LEU A 305 -0.74 -7.48 5.95
CA LEU A 305 -0.70 -6.02 5.97
C LEU A 305 -1.70 -5.48 4.96
N ARG A 306 -2.38 -4.40 5.30
CA ARG A 306 -3.25 -3.65 4.41
C ARG A 306 -2.80 -2.20 4.35
N LEU A 307 -2.79 -1.67 3.14
CA LEU A 307 -2.65 -0.24 2.89
C LEU A 307 -3.92 0.25 2.24
N ARG A 308 -4.55 1.26 2.84
CA ARG A 308 -5.70 1.99 2.28
C ARG A 308 -5.25 3.36 1.81
N TYR A 309 -5.81 3.77 0.70
CA TYR A 309 -5.63 5.09 0.13
C TYR A 309 -6.99 5.75 -0.05
N ASN A 310 -7.33 6.62 0.90
CA ASN A 310 -8.52 7.46 0.81
C ASN A 310 -8.10 8.74 0.11
N ILE A 311 -8.78 9.08 -0.98
CA ILE A 311 -8.50 10.29 -1.74
C ILE A 311 -9.78 10.98 -2.16
N SER A 312 -9.79 12.31 -2.04
CA SER A 312 -10.63 13.18 -2.87
C SER A 312 -9.77 14.18 -3.61
N THR A 313 -10.33 14.81 -4.64
CA THR A 313 -9.69 15.98 -5.23
C THR A 313 -9.70 17.16 -4.24
N GLY A 314 -8.77 18.11 -4.38
CA GLY A 314 -8.66 19.28 -3.51
C GLY A 314 -9.81 20.29 -3.66
N ASP A 315 -10.55 20.21 -4.76
CA ASP A 315 -11.75 20.99 -5.06
C ASP A 315 -13.06 20.32 -4.57
N PHE A 316 -12.95 19.20 -3.86
CA PHE A 316 -14.09 18.52 -3.25
C PHE A 316 -14.10 18.69 -1.73
N PRO A 317 -15.23 19.08 -1.11
CA PRO A 317 -15.30 19.32 0.33
C PRO A 317 -15.14 18.02 1.12
N THR A 318 -14.34 18.06 2.19
CA THR A 318 -14.11 16.93 3.11
C THR A 318 -15.22 16.74 4.14
N THR A 319 -16.19 17.65 4.19
CA THR A 319 -17.26 17.70 5.20
C THR A 319 -18.58 17.08 4.73
N VAL A 320 -18.59 16.36 3.61
CA VAL A 320 -19.82 15.77 3.08
C VAL A 320 -20.26 14.56 3.89
N ASP A 321 -21.56 14.46 4.15
CA ASP A 321 -22.17 13.37 4.92
C ASP A 321 -23.54 12.98 4.35
N SER A 322 -24.30 12.17 5.10
CA SER A 322 -25.64 11.76 4.68
C SER A 322 -26.63 12.91 4.43
N SER A 323 -26.46 14.09 5.02
CA SER A 323 -27.30 15.26 4.73
C SER A 323 -27.12 15.76 3.29
N ASN A 324 -26.01 15.40 2.65
CA ASN A 324 -25.74 15.66 1.24
C ASN A 324 -26.22 14.53 0.32
N ASN A 325 -26.70 13.41 0.86
CA ASN A 325 -27.37 12.39 0.05
C ASN A 325 -28.64 13.01 -0.53
N THR A 326 -28.91 12.79 -1.83
CA THR A 326 -30.02 13.43 -2.56
C THR A 326 -29.92 14.95 -2.76
N ALA A 327 -28.95 15.63 -2.13
CA ALA A 327 -28.66 17.02 -2.42
C ALA A 327 -28.19 17.10 -3.87
N ASN A 328 -29.08 17.55 -4.76
CA ASN A 328 -28.77 17.74 -6.17
C ASN A 328 -27.67 18.80 -6.41
N LYS A 329 -27.08 19.39 -5.35
CA LYS A 329 -26.05 20.43 -5.39
C LYS A 329 -25.22 20.41 -4.10
N ILE A 330 -23.92 20.08 -4.20
CA ILE A 330 -22.93 20.38 -3.14
C ILE A 330 -22.26 21.71 -3.52
N ASN A 331 -22.36 22.73 -2.68
CA ASN A 331 -21.80 24.05 -2.96
C ASN A 331 -20.28 24.05 -2.69
N ILE A 332 -19.50 24.58 -3.64
CA ILE A 332 -18.03 24.68 -3.54
C ILE A 332 -17.53 26.12 -3.59
N GLY A 333 -18.41 27.10 -3.44
CA GLY A 333 -18.09 28.52 -3.51
C GLY A 333 -16.90 28.88 -2.63
N SER A 334 -16.91 28.47 -1.36
CA SER A 334 -15.80 28.71 -0.42
C SER A 334 -14.47 28.16 -0.91
N LEU A 335 -14.45 26.98 -1.54
CA LEU A 335 -13.22 26.35 -2.07
C LEU A 335 -12.62 27.12 -3.24
N VAL A 336 -13.45 27.85 -4.01
CA VAL A 336 -13.03 28.66 -5.15
C VAL A 336 -13.05 30.17 -4.87
N GLY A 337 -13.20 30.58 -3.60
CA GLY A 337 -13.19 31.99 -3.20
C GLY A 337 -14.45 32.79 -3.57
N LEU A 338 -15.60 32.13 -3.72
CA LEU A 338 -16.90 32.73 -4.02
C LEU A 338 -17.85 32.64 -2.83
N SER A 339 -18.77 33.61 -2.72
CA SER A 339 -19.91 33.46 -1.81
C SER A 339 -20.84 32.35 -2.29
N ASN A 340 -21.64 31.78 -1.38
CA ASN A 340 -22.61 30.72 -1.75
C ASN A 340 -23.59 31.19 -2.83
N ASP A 341 -24.02 32.45 -2.78
CA ASP A 341 -24.91 33.07 -3.76
C ASP A 341 -24.26 33.21 -5.13
N GLU A 342 -23.01 33.70 -5.16
CA GLU A 342 -22.27 33.84 -6.40
C GLU A 342 -21.97 32.48 -7.03
N ALA A 343 -21.51 31.51 -6.23
CA ALA A 343 -21.24 30.16 -6.69
C ALA A 343 -22.50 29.50 -7.27
N SER A 344 -23.64 29.65 -6.59
CA SER A 344 -24.92 29.13 -7.07
C SER A 344 -25.35 29.77 -8.39
N LYS A 345 -25.22 31.10 -8.52
CA LYS A 345 -25.54 31.84 -9.75
C LYS A 345 -24.63 31.45 -10.92
N ARG A 346 -23.36 31.18 -10.64
CA ARG A 346 -22.35 30.79 -11.64
C ARG A 346 -22.29 29.29 -11.89
N GLY A 347 -23.11 28.50 -11.21
CA GLY A 347 -23.12 27.04 -11.35
C GLY A 347 -21.92 26.32 -10.73
N TYR A 348 -21.16 26.94 -9.84
CA TYR A 348 -20.04 26.32 -9.11
C TYR A 348 -20.58 25.42 -7.99
N VAL A 349 -21.23 24.34 -8.40
CA VAL A 349 -21.82 23.33 -7.53
C VAL A 349 -21.55 21.95 -8.13
N PHE A 350 -21.37 20.96 -7.27
CA PHE A 350 -21.27 19.57 -7.68
C PHE A 350 -22.68 18.98 -7.83
N ASN A 351 -23.01 18.50 -9.04
CA ASN A 351 -24.24 17.76 -9.31
C ASN A 351 -24.04 16.75 -10.44
N ASN A 352 -24.80 15.64 -10.42
CA ASN A 352 -24.65 14.55 -11.40
C ASN A 352 -25.47 14.75 -12.68
N LYS A 353 -26.06 15.94 -12.88
CA LYS A 353 -26.86 16.28 -14.08
C LYS A 353 -26.05 17.06 -15.12
N GLY A 354 -24.73 17.14 -14.92
CA GLY A 354 -23.83 17.98 -15.70
C GLY A 354 -23.97 19.44 -15.27
N VAL A 355 -22.83 20.04 -14.94
CA VAL A 355 -22.80 21.36 -14.32
C VAL A 355 -22.48 22.39 -15.39
N VAL A 356 -23.43 23.28 -15.67
CA VAL A 356 -23.18 24.46 -16.52
C VAL A 356 -22.57 25.54 -15.64
N VAL A 357 -21.28 25.79 -15.83
CA VAL A 357 -20.52 26.83 -15.14
C VAL A 357 -20.46 28.09 -15.99
N GLN A 358 -20.51 29.25 -15.34
CA GLN A 358 -20.23 30.54 -15.95
C GLN A 358 -18.89 31.07 -15.42
N PRO A 359 -17.76 30.65 -16.02
CA PRO A 359 -16.44 31.02 -15.54
C PRO A 359 -16.10 32.48 -15.87
N LEU A 360 -16.62 33.00 -16.98
CA LEU A 360 -16.33 34.35 -17.47
C LEU A 360 -17.54 35.27 -17.24
N LYS A 361 -17.37 36.24 -16.34
CA LYS A 361 -18.36 37.29 -16.07
C LYS A 361 -18.06 38.50 -16.96
N THR A 362 -19.07 38.97 -17.69
CA THR A 362 -18.98 40.18 -18.52
C THR A 362 -20.16 41.10 -18.24
N ALA A 363 -19.94 42.41 -18.36
CA ALA A 363 -20.99 43.42 -18.23
C ALA A 363 -22.00 43.38 -19.41
N ASN A 364 -21.69 42.66 -20.50
CA ASN A 364 -22.58 42.47 -21.64
C ASN A 364 -23.37 41.15 -21.52
N PRO A 365 -24.68 41.19 -21.21
CA PRO A 365 -25.48 39.98 -21.01
C PRO A 365 -25.51 39.04 -22.23
N LYS A 366 -25.55 39.61 -23.45
CA LYS A 366 -25.60 38.84 -24.70
C LYS A 366 -24.32 38.05 -24.97
N ILE A 367 -23.18 38.52 -24.44
CA ILE A 367 -21.91 37.79 -24.49
C ILE A 367 -21.87 36.81 -23.32
N GLY A 368 -22.29 37.22 -22.12
CA GLY A 368 -22.28 36.38 -20.91
C GLY A 368 -23.07 35.08 -21.05
N GLU A 369 -24.22 35.10 -21.72
CA GLU A 369 -25.01 33.90 -22.03
C GLU A 369 -24.27 32.92 -22.95
N LYS A 370 -23.36 33.41 -23.80
CA LYS A 370 -22.55 32.58 -24.70
C LYS A 370 -21.27 32.03 -24.05
N LEU A 371 -20.92 32.47 -22.84
CA LEU A 371 -19.73 32.03 -22.10
C LEU A 371 -20.08 31.02 -21.00
N GLN A 372 -21.04 30.14 -21.28
CA GLN A 372 -21.41 29.02 -20.41
C GLN A 372 -20.70 27.75 -20.87
N LEU A 373 -19.99 27.09 -19.96
CA LEU A 373 -19.29 25.83 -20.23
C LEU A 373 -19.92 24.70 -19.41
N LYS A 374 -19.84 23.47 -19.90
CA LYS A 374 -20.37 22.29 -19.19
C LYS A 374 -19.23 21.43 -18.66
N LEU A 375 -19.27 21.12 -17.36
CA LEU A 375 -18.37 20.17 -16.72
C LEU A 375 -19.06 18.81 -16.58
N ALA A 376 -18.33 17.75 -16.94
CA ALA A 376 -18.74 16.36 -16.72
C ALA A 376 -18.36 15.94 -15.30
N ILE A 377 -19.25 16.18 -14.35
CA ILE A 377 -19.05 15.88 -12.93
C ILE A 377 -19.83 14.63 -12.56
N ASN A 378 -19.16 13.70 -11.87
CA ASN A 378 -19.77 12.55 -11.23
C ASN A 378 -19.33 12.50 -9.76
N THR A 379 -20.18 12.98 -8.86
CA THR A 379 -19.90 13.06 -7.41
C THR A 379 -19.58 11.71 -6.76
N ALA A 380 -20.00 10.59 -7.36
CA ALA A 380 -19.61 9.25 -6.92
C ALA A 380 -18.12 8.94 -7.18
N GLN A 381 -17.42 9.75 -7.99
CA GLN A 381 -16.01 9.54 -8.38
C GLN A 381 -15.02 10.53 -7.72
N TYR A 382 -15.50 11.58 -7.05
CA TYR A 382 -14.64 12.65 -6.50
C TYR A 382 -13.99 12.29 -5.17
N GLY A 383 -14.50 11.29 -4.45
CA GLY A 383 -13.85 10.71 -3.28
C GLY A 383 -13.91 9.20 -3.37
N ARG A 384 -12.79 8.50 -3.19
CA ARG A 384 -12.69 7.05 -3.31
C ARG A 384 -11.69 6.47 -2.32
N THR A 385 -11.82 5.18 -2.10
CA THR A 385 -10.93 4.38 -1.26
C THR A 385 -10.40 3.23 -2.08
N PHE A 386 -9.09 3.17 -2.18
CA PHE A 386 -8.35 2.09 -2.82
C PHE A 386 -7.59 1.32 -1.75
N GLN A 387 -7.24 0.08 -2.04
CA GLN A 387 -6.40 -0.67 -1.12
C GLN A 387 -5.53 -1.69 -1.85
N ASP A 388 -4.46 -2.06 -1.19
CA ASP A 388 -3.72 -3.28 -1.49
C ASP A 388 -3.40 -4.00 -0.18
N ARG A 389 -3.20 -5.31 -0.26
CA ARG A 389 -2.88 -6.16 0.88
C ARG A 389 -1.66 -7.00 0.56
N SER A 390 -0.82 -7.26 1.55
CA SER A 390 0.29 -8.18 1.38
C SER A 390 -0.21 -9.62 1.23
N HIS A 391 0.67 -10.49 0.73
CA HIS A 391 0.56 -11.91 1.03
C HIS A 391 0.66 -12.17 2.53
N GLN A 392 0.26 -13.37 2.94
CA GLN A 392 0.41 -13.88 4.28
C GLN A 392 1.88 -13.86 4.71
N PHE A 393 2.14 -13.39 5.91
CA PHE A 393 3.43 -13.48 6.57
C PHE A 393 3.28 -13.93 8.02
N SER A 394 4.39 -14.31 8.64
CA SER A 394 4.44 -14.69 10.05
C SER A 394 5.15 -13.62 10.88
N ILE A 395 4.74 -13.43 12.12
CA ILE A 395 5.47 -12.66 13.14
C ILE A 395 6.04 -13.65 14.15
N ARG A 396 7.36 -13.68 14.29
CA ARG A 396 8.09 -14.61 15.16
C ARG A 396 8.93 -13.86 16.18
N SER A 397 9.25 -14.50 17.29
CA SER A 397 10.13 -13.91 18.31
C SER A 397 11.54 -13.70 17.74
N ALA A 398 12.15 -12.57 18.06
CA ALA A 398 13.55 -12.34 17.74
C ALA A 398 14.45 -13.40 18.42
N PRO A 399 15.47 -13.92 17.72
CA PRO A 399 16.33 -14.95 18.29
C PRO A 399 17.20 -14.38 19.42
N ALA A 400 17.46 -15.19 20.45
CA ALA A 400 18.18 -14.75 21.66
C ALA A 400 19.57 -14.17 21.36
N GLN A 401 20.23 -14.63 20.29
CA GLN A 401 21.54 -14.15 19.84
C GLN A 401 21.54 -12.69 19.37
N LEU A 402 20.37 -12.12 19.07
CA LEU A 402 20.19 -10.73 18.66
C LEU A 402 19.43 -9.90 19.71
N SER A 403 19.33 -10.42 20.94
CA SER A 403 18.71 -9.68 22.05
C SER A 403 19.38 -8.31 22.23
N GLY A 404 18.55 -7.26 22.30
CA GLY A 404 18.99 -5.86 22.44
C GLY A 404 19.56 -5.21 21.18
N ALA A 405 19.69 -5.94 20.05
CA ALA A 405 20.06 -5.35 18.77
C ALA A 405 18.81 -4.81 18.04
N GLN A 406 18.93 -3.65 17.40
CA GLN A 406 17.91 -3.21 16.46
C GLN A 406 18.06 -4.05 15.17
N ILE A 407 17.02 -4.79 14.80
CA ILE A 407 17.02 -5.61 13.58
C ILE A 407 16.36 -4.81 12.44
N TYR A 408 16.96 -4.80 11.27
CA TYR A 408 16.39 -4.20 10.05
C TYR A 408 16.14 -5.27 8.99
N ASN A 409 14.98 -5.22 8.34
CA ASN A 409 14.63 -6.13 7.26
C ASN A 409 15.16 -5.58 5.93
N LEU A 410 15.85 -6.44 5.18
CA LEU A 410 16.26 -6.20 3.79
C LEU A 410 15.54 -7.21 2.90
N ASN A 411 14.60 -6.72 2.09
CA ASN A 411 13.78 -7.52 1.20
C ASN A 411 13.99 -7.13 -0.28
N VAL A 412 13.17 -7.73 -1.14
CA VAL A 412 13.08 -7.44 -2.57
C VAL A 412 11.65 -7.06 -2.92
N ARG A 413 11.50 -5.97 -3.68
CA ARG A 413 10.24 -5.60 -4.34
C ARG A 413 10.28 -5.99 -5.82
N GLY A 414 9.15 -5.88 -6.50
CA GLY A 414 9.09 -5.95 -7.96
C GLY A 414 8.88 -7.37 -8.51
N LYS A 415 8.74 -7.47 -9.83
CA LYS A 415 8.58 -8.73 -10.58
C LYS A 415 9.32 -8.73 -11.93
N ARG A 416 9.25 -9.86 -12.64
CA ARG A 416 10.06 -10.15 -13.83
C ARG A 416 9.48 -9.41 -15.01
N GLY A 417 10.33 -8.67 -15.70
CA GLY A 417 10.01 -7.96 -16.92
C GLY A 417 10.62 -6.56 -16.92
N ASN A 418 10.56 -5.89 -18.06
CA ASN A 418 10.88 -4.46 -18.13
C ASN A 418 9.73 -3.61 -17.59
N ILE A 419 9.98 -2.32 -17.39
CA ILE A 419 8.99 -1.38 -16.84
C ILE A 419 7.63 -1.38 -17.55
N VAL A 420 7.56 -1.59 -18.87
CA VAL A 420 6.28 -1.62 -19.61
C VAL A 420 5.53 -2.93 -19.37
N GLN A 421 6.25 -4.05 -19.26
CA GLN A 421 5.69 -5.38 -19.04
C GLN A 421 5.09 -5.51 -17.64
N VAL A 422 5.80 -5.02 -16.63
CA VAL A 422 5.39 -5.16 -15.22
C VAL A 422 4.48 -4.05 -14.74
N TYR A 423 4.38 -2.93 -15.46
CA TYR A 423 3.49 -1.83 -15.11
C TYR A 423 2.06 -2.35 -14.89
N PRO A 424 1.39 -1.92 -13.80
CA PRO A 424 1.75 -0.86 -12.85
C PRO A 424 2.49 -1.32 -11.59
N ALA A 425 2.85 -2.61 -11.48
CA ALA A 425 3.90 -3.02 -10.55
C ALA A 425 5.27 -2.51 -11.04
N VAL A 426 6.35 -2.84 -10.31
CA VAL A 426 7.70 -2.36 -10.60
C VAL A 426 8.66 -3.50 -10.92
N GLU A 427 9.77 -3.14 -11.57
CA GLU A 427 10.93 -4.03 -11.77
C GLU A 427 11.58 -4.35 -10.42
N TYR A 428 12.40 -5.39 -10.37
CA TYR A 428 13.10 -5.77 -9.15
C TYR A 428 13.98 -4.68 -8.57
N ASP A 429 13.90 -4.52 -7.26
CA ASP A 429 14.82 -3.67 -6.50
C ASP A 429 14.97 -4.20 -5.08
N TYR A 430 16.06 -3.82 -4.40
CA TYR A 430 16.16 -4.03 -2.96
C TYR A 430 15.31 -3.02 -2.21
N VAL A 431 14.70 -3.45 -1.12
CA VAL A 431 13.89 -2.58 -0.27
C VAL A 431 14.28 -2.78 1.21
N PRO A 432 14.79 -1.72 1.87
CA PRO A 432 15.13 -0.42 1.29
C PRO A 432 16.37 -0.51 0.38
N SER A 433 16.39 0.28 -0.71
CA SER A 433 17.54 0.35 -1.64
C SER A 433 18.78 1.00 -1.00
N ARG A 434 18.57 1.74 0.09
CA ARG A 434 19.61 2.33 0.94
C ARG A 434 19.28 2.05 2.40
N LEU A 435 20.16 1.34 3.10
CA LEU A 435 19.99 1.02 4.51
C LEU A 435 21.21 1.48 5.31
N THR A 436 20.96 2.18 6.41
CA THR A 436 22.00 2.58 7.36
C THR A 436 21.85 1.76 8.63
N LEU A 437 22.93 1.14 9.06
CA LEU A 437 23.03 0.27 10.22
C LEU A 437 24.11 0.82 11.16
N LYS A 438 24.06 0.42 12.43
CA LYS A 438 25.18 0.56 13.37
C LYS A 438 25.91 -0.77 13.50
N ALA A 439 27.21 -0.71 13.74
CA ALA A 439 27.94 -1.80 14.36
C ALA A 439 27.23 -2.16 15.67
N SER A 440 26.81 -3.42 15.82
CA SER A 440 25.90 -4.01 16.82
C SER A 440 24.44 -4.24 16.43
N ASP A 441 23.95 -3.63 15.34
CA ASP A 441 22.61 -3.89 14.81
C ASP A 441 22.50 -5.31 14.21
N GLY A 442 21.27 -5.77 14.02
CA GLY A 442 20.94 -6.96 13.25
C GLY A 442 20.39 -6.60 11.86
N ILE A 443 20.59 -7.49 10.90
CA ILE A 443 19.92 -7.44 9.59
C ILE A 443 19.28 -8.78 9.30
N HIS A 444 18.03 -8.76 8.83
CA HIS A 444 17.31 -9.95 8.37
C HIS A 444 17.15 -9.87 6.86
N ILE A 445 17.86 -10.73 6.15
CA ILE A 445 17.89 -10.77 4.69
C ILE A 445 17.06 -11.95 4.19
N GLN A 446 15.93 -11.65 3.55
CA GLN A 446 15.07 -12.65 2.92
C GLN A 446 14.24 -12.02 1.81
N TRP A 447 13.74 -12.84 0.89
CA TRP A 447 12.74 -12.43 -0.08
C TRP A 447 12.09 -13.65 -0.70
N THR A 448 10.93 -13.41 -1.30
CA THR A 448 10.27 -14.36 -2.18
C THR A 448 10.45 -13.91 -3.62
N GLY A 449 10.50 -14.91 -4.48
CA GLY A 449 10.44 -14.80 -5.92
C GLY A 449 9.14 -15.39 -6.47
N SER A 450 9.19 -16.00 -7.64
CA SER A 450 8.11 -16.68 -8.33
C SER A 450 8.65 -17.58 -9.43
N ASP A 451 7.89 -18.62 -9.75
CA ASP A 451 8.13 -19.54 -10.87
C ASP A 451 7.12 -19.38 -12.01
N THR A 452 6.20 -18.44 -11.87
CA THR A 452 5.02 -18.31 -12.74
C THR A 452 4.83 -16.86 -13.19
N ASN A 453 5.88 -16.09 -13.46
CA ASN A 453 5.69 -14.85 -14.22
C ASN A 453 5.35 -15.18 -15.69
N PRO A 454 4.81 -14.22 -16.48
CA PRO A 454 4.65 -14.41 -17.91
C PRO A 454 5.96 -14.79 -18.62
N ASP A 455 5.93 -15.82 -19.45
CA ASP A 455 7.13 -16.35 -20.15
C ASP A 455 7.78 -15.34 -21.10
N ASN A 456 6.98 -14.42 -21.65
CA ASN A 456 7.44 -13.36 -22.55
C ASN A 456 8.01 -12.14 -21.81
N ASN A 457 8.01 -12.13 -20.47
CA ASN A 457 8.65 -11.07 -19.72
C ASN A 457 10.18 -11.19 -19.84
N ALA A 458 10.81 -10.03 -20.08
CA ALA A 458 12.27 -9.93 -20.13
C ALA A 458 12.91 -10.49 -18.85
N GLY A 459 14.19 -10.82 -18.89
CA GLY A 459 14.96 -11.28 -17.71
C GLY A 459 15.95 -12.38 -18.05
N GLN A 460 16.87 -12.67 -17.13
CA GLN A 460 17.82 -13.79 -17.25
C GLN A 460 17.27 -15.07 -16.61
N GLY A 461 17.87 -16.20 -16.98
CA GLY A 461 17.45 -17.51 -16.50
C GLY A 461 16.20 -18.03 -17.20
N THR A 462 15.68 -19.14 -16.68
CA THR A 462 14.46 -19.80 -17.17
C THR A 462 13.28 -18.80 -17.24
N ALA A 463 12.55 -18.83 -18.36
CA ALA A 463 11.35 -18.02 -18.56
C ALA A 463 10.34 -18.22 -17.41
N GLY A 464 9.59 -17.18 -17.07
CA GLY A 464 8.64 -17.17 -15.95
C GLY A 464 9.27 -17.17 -14.54
N THR A 465 10.49 -17.68 -14.38
CA THR A 465 11.15 -17.74 -13.08
C THR A 465 11.84 -16.44 -12.72
N ASP A 466 11.82 -16.12 -11.43
CA ASP A 466 12.54 -15.00 -10.87
C ASP A 466 13.36 -15.39 -9.63
N ARG A 467 14.55 -14.82 -9.49
CA ARG A 467 15.43 -15.03 -8.33
C ARG A 467 16.24 -13.77 -8.11
N SER A 468 16.51 -13.45 -6.85
CA SER A 468 17.42 -12.38 -6.46
C SER A 468 18.54 -12.96 -5.60
N ASN A 469 19.77 -12.49 -5.80
CA ASN A 469 20.96 -12.87 -5.03
C ASN A 469 21.77 -11.62 -4.69
N ILE A 470 22.74 -11.72 -3.78
CA ILE A 470 23.61 -10.59 -3.41
C ILE A 470 25.06 -10.94 -3.71
N VAL A 471 25.71 -10.10 -4.54
CA VAL A 471 27.17 -10.06 -4.70
C VAL A 471 27.68 -8.64 -4.52
N LEU A 472 28.87 -8.50 -3.93
CA LEU A 472 29.49 -7.20 -3.73
C LEU A 472 30.03 -6.61 -5.03
N LEU A 473 29.76 -5.32 -5.25
CA LEU A 473 30.34 -4.54 -6.32
C LEU A 473 31.76 -4.09 -5.96
N LYS A 474 32.60 -3.88 -6.98
CA LYS A 474 33.88 -3.16 -6.81
C LYS A 474 33.63 -1.74 -6.29
N ASN A 475 34.66 -1.15 -5.67
CA ASN A 475 34.60 0.24 -5.21
C ASN A 475 34.22 1.19 -6.36
N GLN A 476 33.60 2.30 -6.01
CA GLN A 476 33.17 3.31 -6.99
C GLN A 476 34.38 3.84 -7.77
N ASN A 477 34.23 3.99 -9.08
CA ASN A 477 35.22 4.67 -9.90
C ASN A 477 35.20 6.19 -9.68
N PHE A 478 34.04 6.73 -9.30
CA PHE A 478 33.82 8.15 -9.01
C PHE A 478 33.04 8.29 -7.70
N PRO A 479 33.47 9.16 -6.76
CA PRO A 479 32.74 9.38 -5.52
C PRO A 479 31.39 10.06 -5.79
N GLU A 480 30.40 9.80 -4.93
CA GLU A 480 29.07 10.43 -5.03
C GLU A 480 29.16 11.96 -4.91
N GLY A 481 28.49 12.65 -5.83
CA GLY A 481 28.24 14.09 -5.71
C GLY A 481 27.34 14.43 -4.52
N THR A 482 27.40 15.67 -4.03
CA THR A 482 26.48 16.16 -3.00
C THR A 482 25.14 16.58 -3.64
N PRO A 483 24.00 15.98 -3.25
CA PRO A 483 22.69 16.38 -3.77
C PRO A 483 22.43 17.89 -3.56
N GLY A 484 21.98 18.58 -4.60
CA GLY A 484 21.62 20.02 -4.53
C GLY A 484 22.81 21.00 -4.60
N ARG A 485 24.03 20.54 -4.86
CA ARG A 485 25.18 21.42 -5.14
C ARG A 485 25.68 21.21 -6.57
N ALA A 486 26.22 22.27 -7.18
CA ALA A 486 26.97 22.15 -8.42
C ALA A 486 28.21 21.29 -8.14
N VAL A 487 28.23 20.08 -8.68
CA VAL A 487 29.35 19.14 -8.57
C VAL A 487 30.20 19.24 -9.84
N PRO A 488 31.54 19.19 -9.73
CA PRO A 488 32.40 19.03 -10.90
C PRO A 488 31.94 17.85 -11.76
N LEU A 489 32.04 17.96 -13.10
CA LEU A 489 31.62 16.91 -14.05
C LEU A 489 32.19 15.51 -13.71
N ALA A 490 33.41 15.45 -13.17
CA ALA A 490 34.04 14.21 -12.70
C ALA A 490 33.29 13.50 -11.54
N TYR A 491 32.43 14.22 -10.82
CA TYR A 491 31.59 13.73 -9.71
C TYR A 491 30.09 13.79 -10.02
N ALA A 492 29.72 14.22 -11.24
CA ALA A 492 28.34 14.33 -11.68
C ALA A 492 27.68 12.96 -11.93
N TYR A 493 28.49 11.90 -12.05
CA TYR A 493 28.08 10.55 -12.43
C TYR A 493 28.25 9.54 -11.29
N GLY A 494 27.88 9.89 -10.06
CA GLY A 494 27.96 8.94 -8.94
C GLY A 494 27.40 7.57 -9.32
N ASP A 495 28.25 6.53 -9.25
CA ASP A 495 27.92 5.14 -9.61
C ASP A 495 28.13 4.26 -8.38
N TYR A 496 27.27 3.26 -8.16
CA TYR A 496 27.44 2.24 -7.11
C TYR A 496 28.62 1.30 -7.37
N GLY A 497 29.22 1.39 -8.56
CA GLY A 497 30.39 0.64 -8.98
C GLY A 497 30.12 -0.13 -10.27
N THR A 498 31.19 -0.63 -10.88
CA THR A 498 31.13 -1.39 -12.13
C THR A 498 30.25 -2.63 -11.99
N ASN A 499 29.47 -2.99 -13.00
CA ASN A 499 28.64 -4.21 -13.03
C ASN A 499 29.42 -5.54 -12.96
N TYR A 500 30.74 -5.49 -12.81
CA TYR A 500 31.58 -6.64 -12.50
C TYR A 500 31.80 -6.74 -10.98
N PRO A 501 31.32 -7.82 -10.34
CA PRO A 501 31.47 -7.99 -8.90
C PRO A 501 32.95 -8.13 -8.49
N MET A 502 33.23 -7.83 -7.22
CA MET A 502 34.54 -8.13 -6.64
C MET A 502 34.68 -9.61 -6.29
N ASN A 503 35.92 -10.09 -6.14
CA ASN A 503 36.15 -11.43 -5.62
C ASN A 503 35.63 -11.51 -4.17
N LEU A 504 34.92 -12.60 -3.84
CA LEU A 504 34.34 -12.84 -2.51
C LEU A 504 35.37 -12.77 -1.37
N THR A 505 36.65 -13.02 -1.65
CA THR A 505 37.72 -12.94 -0.64
C THR A 505 38.29 -11.53 -0.46
N SER A 506 37.98 -10.59 -1.36
CA SER A 506 38.58 -9.25 -1.35
C SER A 506 38.03 -8.34 -0.25
N LYS A 507 36.81 -8.60 0.24
CA LYS A 507 36.17 -7.79 1.28
C LYS A 507 35.13 -8.61 2.02
N SER A 508 35.17 -8.59 3.35
CA SER A 508 34.09 -9.17 4.18
C SER A 508 32.81 -8.36 4.01
N PHE A 509 31.65 -9.01 3.85
CA PHE A 509 30.35 -8.35 3.81
C PHE A 509 29.72 -8.33 5.20
N LEU A 510 29.61 -7.15 5.83
CA LEU A 510 29.00 -6.97 7.17
C LEU A 510 29.63 -7.80 8.31
N GLY A 511 30.81 -8.40 8.09
CA GLY A 511 31.41 -9.37 9.01
C GLY A 511 30.83 -10.78 8.90
N PHE A 512 30.06 -11.07 7.84
CA PHE A 512 29.50 -12.38 7.57
C PHE A 512 30.57 -13.41 7.26
N SER A 513 30.25 -14.67 7.55
CA SER A 513 31.10 -15.80 7.21
C SER A 513 31.19 -15.98 5.68
N MET A 514 32.24 -16.65 5.21
CA MET A 514 32.33 -17.04 3.80
C MET A 514 31.12 -17.91 3.38
N ASP A 515 30.60 -18.73 4.28
CA ASP A 515 29.41 -19.55 4.05
C ASP A 515 28.15 -18.70 3.82
N ASP A 516 27.93 -17.66 4.63
CA ASP A 516 26.84 -16.71 4.44
C ASP A 516 26.98 -15.93 3.12
N MET A 517 28.20 -15.50 2.77
CA MET A 517 28.45 -14.82 1.50
C MET A 517 28.20 -15.75 0.30
N VAL A 518 28.55 -17.03 0.39
CA VAL A 518 28.22 -18.03 -0.62
C VAL A 518 26.71 -18.23 -0.70
N LYS A 519 26.01 -18.42 0.44
CA LYS A 519 24.54 -18.52 0.49
C LYS A 519 23.86 -17.34 -0.20
N LEU A 520 24.32 -16.13 0.05
CA LEU A 520 23.81 -14.91 -0.59
C LEU A 520 24.08 -14.87 -2.10
N ALA A 521 25.24 -15.35 -2.54
CA ALA A 521 25.63 -15.32 -3.95
C ALA A 521 24.90 -16.39 -4.80
N ILE A 522 24.67 -17.59 -4.26
CA ILE A 522 24.16 -18.75 -5.02
C ILE A 522 22.80 -19.29 -4.53
N LEU A 523 22.21 -18.70 -3.49
CA LEU A 523 20.89 -19.03 -2.96
C LEU A 523 20.76 -20.47 -2.46
N ARG A 524 21.81 -21.02 -1.83
CA ARG A 524 21.81 -22.40 -1.33
C ARG A 524 22.41 -22.55 0.05
N SER A 525 21.72 -23.31 0.90
CA SER A 525 22.18 -23.70 2.23
C SER A 525 23.19 -24.86 2.21
N ASN A 526 23.15 -25.73 1.19
CA ASN A 526 24.02 -26.91 1.07
C ASN A 526 24.85 -26.87 -0.22
N LYS A 527 26.15 -27.20 -0.12
CA LYS A 527 27.12 -27.23 -1.23
C LYS A 527 26.96 -28.44 -2.19
N ALA A 528 25.93 -29.27 -2.00
CA ALA A 528 25.73 -30.48 -2.79
C ALA A 528 24.93 -30.19 -4.07
N GLY A 529 25.44 -30.64 -5.22
CA GLY A 529 24.83 -30.50 -6.55
C GLY A 529 25.39 -29.36 -7.39
N SER A 530 25.32 -29.49 -8.72
CA SER A 530 25.76 -28.47 -9.66
C SER A 530 24.92 -27.20 -9.52
N ILE A 531 25.57 -26.04 -9.58
CA ILE A 531 24.91 -24.73 -9.62
C ILE A 531 24.83 -24.32 -11.08
N ASN A 532 23.63 -24.00 -11.54
CA ASN A 532 23.48 -23.35 -12.84
C ASN A 532 23.90 -21.88 -12.72
N SER A 533 24.66 -21.36 -13.68
CA SER A 533 25.21 -19.99 -13.64
C SER A 533 24.16 -18.87 -13.60
N GLU A 534 22.92 -19.18 -13.95
CA GLU A 534 21.77 -18.26 -13.89
C GLU A 534 20.85 -18.51 -12.69
N LEU A 535 21.25 -19.41 -11.79
CA LEU A 535 20.52 -19.80 -10.57
C LEU A 535 19.15 -20.42 -10.85
N ASN A 536 18.95 -21.02 -12.02
CA ASN A 536 17.67 -21.63 -12.43
C ASN A 536 17.22 -22.77 -11.50
N ASN A 537 18.15 -23.39 -10.79
CA ASN A 537 17.88 -24.49 -9.86
C ASN A 537 17.89 -24.07 -8.38
N ALA A 538 17.76 -22.77 -8.09
CA ALA A 538 17.47 -22.24 -6.76
C ALA A 538 15.95 -22.20 -6.50
N GLY A 539 15.53 -22.26 -5.24
CA GLY A 539 14.13 -22.04 -4.86
C GLY A 539 13.71 -20.57 -5.00
N ASN A 540 12.41 -20.33 -5.13
CA ASN A 540 11.85 -18.97 -5.22
C ASN A 540 11.92 -18.22 -3.88
N TYR A 541 11.87 -18.90 -2.73
CA TYR A 541 12.10 -18.30 -1.42
C TYR A 541 13.56 -18.43 -0.99
N PHE A 542 14.14 -17.33 -0.51
CA PHE A 542 15.45 -17.30 0.11
C PHE A 542 15.38 -16.61 1.47
N ASP A 543 16.00 -17.23 2.48
CA ASP A 543 16.20 -16.66 3.81
C ASP A 543 17.61 -16.98 4.30
N LEU A 544 18.39 -15.95 4.59
CA LEU A 544 19.69 -16.12 5.26
C LEU A 544 19.51 -16.41 6.77
N GLY A 545 18.34 -16.06 7.31
CA GLY A 545 18.11 -15.83 8.72
C GLY A 545 18.69 -14.47 9.15
N PRO A 546 18.35 -14.00 10.35
CA PRO A 546 18.89 -12.75 10.85
C PRO A 546 20.37 -12.93 11.25
N ARG A 547 21.18 -11.92 10.97
CA ARG A 547 22.61 -11.88 11.28
C ARG A 547 22.97 -10.60 12.00
N ARG A 548 23.93 -10.68 12.91
CA ARG A 548 24.50 -9.51 13.55
C ARG A 548 25.52 -8.85 12.63
N VAL A 549 25.52 -7.53 12.58
CA VAL A 549 26.56 -6.74 11.93
C VAL A 549 27.78 -6.71 12.85
N ALA A 550 28.94 -7.15 12.34
CA ALA A 550 30.17 -7.17 13.13
C ALA A 550 30.66 -5.75 13.47
N ASP A 551 31.34 -5.60 14.62
CA ASP A 551 31.88 -4.31 15.03
C ASP A 551 32.95 -3.77 14.05
N SER A 552 33.64 -4.66 13.34
CA SER A 552 34.62 -4.33 12.30
C SER A 552 34.01 -3.98 10.94
N ALA A 553 32.69 -4.08 10.78
CA ALA A 553 32.02 -3.95 9.49
C ALA A 553 31.82 -2.50 9.02
N LEU A 554 32.51 -1.52 9.61
CA LEU A 554 32.32 -0.11 9.32
C LEU A 554 32.55 0.23 7.84
N GLY A 555 31.74 1.14 7.32
CA GLY A 555 31.87 1.68 5.96
C GLY A 555 30.69 1.38 5.06
N THR A 556 30.90 1.57 3.76
CA THR A 556 29.86 1.47 2.74
C THR A 556 30.04 0.21 1.90
N TYR A 557 28.92 -0.48 1.64
CA TYR A 557 28.84 -1.65 0.79
C TYR A 557 27.86 -1.37 -0.34
N TYR A 558 28.32 -1.59 -1.56
CA TYR A 558 27.49 -1.60 -2.75
C TYR A 558 27.38 -3.04 -3.23
N TYR A 559 26.17 -3.44 -3.58
CA TYR A 559 25.88 -4.80 -3.98
C TYR A 559 24.85 -4.82 -5.10
N MET A 560 24.80 -5.93 -5.82
CA MET A 560 23.90 -6.15 -6.93
C MET A 560 23.34 -7.56 -6.91
N CYS A 561 22.19 -7.76 -7.54
CA CYS A 561 21.73 -9.08 -7.96
C CYS A 561 22.30 -9.36 -9.34
N THR A 562 22.99 -10.49 -9.55
CA THR A 562 23.56 -10.83 -10.88
C THR A 562 22.50 -11.22 -11.90
N ARG A 563 21.38 -11.80 -11.45
CA ARG A 563 20.29 -12.26 -12.33
C ARG A 563 19.45 -11.11 -12.89
N ASN A 564 19.35 -10.00 -12.15
CA ASN A 564 18.41 -8.92 -12.46
C ASN A 564 19.10 -7.65 -12.99
N ASN A 565 19.96 -7.81 -14.00
CA ASN A 565 20.57 -6.68 -14.74
C ASN A 565 20.44 -6.76 -16.26
N ASN A 566 19.68 -7.73 -16.79
CA ASN A 566 19.41 -7.81 -18.24
C ASN A 566 18.18 -6.99 -18.66
N PHE A 567 17.79 -6.02 -17.83
CA PHE A 567 16.57 -5.25 -17.97
C PHE A 567 16.92 -3.80 -18.30
N SER A 568 16.58 -3.35 -19.50
CA SER A 568 16.60 -1.93 -19.85
C SER A 568 17.85 -1.18 -19.33
N ASN A 569 17.72 0.08 -18.93
CA ASN A 569 18.79 0.88 -18.32
C ASN A 569 18.85 0.72 -16.77
N ARG A 570 18.21 -0.30 -16.19
CA ARG A 570 18.01 -0.43 -14.73
C ARG A 570 18.64 -1.71 -14.17
N SER A 571 19.38 -1.57 -13.07
CA SER A 571 20.09 -2.67 -12.39
C SER A 571 19.57 -2.81 -10.97
N GLN A 572 19.27 -4.03 -10.51
CA GLN A 572 18.92 -4.29 -9.10
C GLN A 572 20.19 -4.15 -8.24
N LYS A 573 20.40 -2.96 -7.66
CA LYS A 573 21.55 -2.61 -6.83
C LYS A 573 21.11 -2.00 -5.51
N GLY A 574 21.89 -2.21 -4.46
CA GLY A 574 21.63 -1.63 -3.14
C GLY A 574 22.88 -1.03 -2.50
N LYS A 575 22.65 -0.22 -1.47
CA LYS A 575 23.68 0.42 -0.66
C LYS A 575 23.44 0.16 0.83
N LEU A 576 24.44 -0.38 1.52
CA LEU A 576 24.47 -0.44 2.99
C LEU A 576 25.53 0.51 3.52
N ILE A 577 25.23 1.20 4.61
CA ILE A 577 26.18 2.05 5.34
C ILE A 577 26.21 1.55 6.79
N VAL A 578 27.38 1.18 7.29
CA VAL A 578 27.58 0.76 8.67
C VAL A 578 28.32 1.85 9.45
N LEU A 579 27.65 2.40 10.45
CA LEU A 579 28.15 3.43 11.36
C LEU A 579 28.75 2.82 12.64
N PRO A 580 29.61 3.54 13.37
CA PRO A 580 30.08 3.10 14.69
C PRO A 580 28.94 2.89 15.69
N LYS A 581 29.18 2.03 16.69
CA LYS A 581 28.20 1.69 17.75
C LYS A 581 27.74 2.90 18.57
N ASN A 582 28.65 3.84 18.83
CA ASN A 582 28.38 5.08 19.57
C ASN A 582 28.39 6.29 18.61
N ASN A 583 27.42 7.19 18.75
CA ASN A 583 27.28 8.42 17.94
C ASN A 583 28.39 9.47 18.19
N SER A 584 29.58 9.10 18.67
CA SER A 584 30.71 10.00 18.78
C SER A 584 31.37 10.20 17.40
N ALA A 585 31.14 11.38 16.84
CA ALA A 585 31.72 11.95 15.61
C ALA A 585 31.06 11.54 14.28
N GLN A 586 29.89 12.12 14.01
CA GLN A 586 29.57 12.50 12.62
C GLN A 586 30.53 13.63 12.19
N PRO A 587 31.28 13.53 11.08
CA PRO A 587 31.70 14.72 10.36
C PRO A 587 30.40 15.40 9.88
N ARG A 588 30.18 16.65 10.30
CA ARG A 588 29.01 17.43 9.85
C ARG A 588 29.00 17.47 8.32
N VAL A 589 28.03 16.80 7.69
CA VAL A 589 27.63 17.12 6.33
C VAL A 589 27.04 18.54 6.38
N GLY A 590 27.75 19.49 5.78
CA GLY A 590 27.55 20.92 6.00
C GLY A 590 26.15 21.42 5.67
N GLN A 591 25.38 21.77 6.72
CA GLN A 591 24.37 22.81 6.60
C GLN A 591 25.07 24.15 6.31
N PRO A 592 24.54 24.98 5.39
CA PRO A 592 25.09 26.30 5.15
C PRO A 592 24.90 27.16 6.41
N ASN A 593 26.01 27.65 6.96
CA ASN A 593 26.01 28.65 8.02
C ASN A 593 25.52 29.99 7.43
N PRO A 594 24.43 30.60 7.93
CA PRO A 594 23.88 31.83 7.36
C PRO A 594 24.79 33.07 7.47
N ASN A 595 25.89 33.01 8.22
CA ASN A 595 26.63 34.20 8.64
C ASN A 595 28.01 34.44 7.99
N THR A 596 28.37 33.73 6.92
CA THR A 596 29.59 34.09 6.18
C THR A 596 29.30 35.04 5.03
N LYS A 597 29.34 36.36 5.31
CA LYS A 597 29.60 37.37 4.28
C LYS A 597 31.03 37.15 3.76
N ARG A 598 31.18 36.58 2.57
CA ARG A 598 32.47 36.62 1.84
C ARG A 598 32.31 37.39 0.52
N SER A 599 33.12 38.44 0.46
CA SER A 599 33.40 39.32 -0.66
C SER A 599 33.73 38.54 -1.94
N TYR A 600 33.03 38.87 -3.03
CA TYR A 600 33.39 38.44 -4.38
C TYR A 600 34.37 39.47 -4.98
N THR A 601 35.65 39.13 -5.07
CA THR A 601 36.57 39.78 -6.00
C THR A 601 36.62 39.00 -7.30
N LYS A 602 36.24 39.70 -8.38
CA LYS A 602 36.37 39.25 -9.76
C LYS A 602 37.83 38.95 -10.08
N ASN A 603 38.10 37.80 -10.67
CA ASN A 603 39.18 37.67 -11.65
C ASN A 603 38.77 36.64 -12.70
N ALA A 604 38.25 37.17 -13.81
CA ALA A 604 38.12 36.45 -15.05
C ALA A 604 39.50 36.37 -15.69
N GLN A 605 39.96 35.16 -16.05
CA GLN A 605 40.93 35.01 -17.14
C GLN A 605 40.93 33.60 -17.73
N ARG A 606 40.61 33.57 -19.04
CA ARG A 606 41.12 32.70 -20.10
C ARG A 606 40.90 31.18 -19.99
N LEU A 607 39.90 30.70 -20.72
CA LEU A 607 39.91 29.37 -21.36
C LEU A 607 39.93 29.56 -22.88
N LYS A 608 41.05 29.18 -23.49
CA LYS A 608 41.21 29.05 -24.95
C LYS A 608 40.59 27.72 -25.39
N HIS A 609 39.91 27.76 -26.53
CA HIS A 609 39.37 26.61 -27.27
C HIS A 609 40.41 25.51 -27.50
N ASN A 610 39.99 24.25 -27.37
CA ASN A 610 40.23 23.24 -28.40
C ASN A 610 39.22 22.07 -28.35
N LYS A 611 38.59 21.91 -29.52
CA LYS A 611 37.74 20.90 -30.18
C LYS A 611 37.30 19.57 -29.51
N PRO A 612 36.13 19.03 -29.98
CA PRO A 612 35.46 17.85 -29.43
C PRO A 612 35.91 16.56 -30.12
N PHE A 613 35.75 15.41 -29.45
CA PHE A 613 35.59 14.13 -30.14
C PHE A 613 34.62 13.21 -29.39
N PHE A 614 33.59 12.79 -30.12
CA PHE A 614 32.81 11.59 -29.89
C PHE A 614 33.55 10.41 -30.53
N THR A 615 33.58 9.28 -29.80
CA THR A 615 33.19 7.94 -30.28
C THR A 615 32.71 7.17 -29.08
#